data_AF-A0A968XLY4-F1
#
_entry.id   AF-A0A968XLY4-F1
#
_cell.length_a   1.000
_cell.length_b   1.000
_cell.length_c   1.000
_cell.angle_alpha   90.00
_cell.angle_beta   90.00
_cell.angle_gamma   90.00
#
_symmetry.space_group_name_H-M   'P 1'
#
loop_
_entity.id
_entity.type
_entity.pdbx_description
1 polymer ?
#
loop_
_entity_poly.entity_id
_entity_poly.type
_entity_poly.pdbx_seq_one_letter_code
_entity_poly.pdbx_strand_id
1 'polypeptide(L)' 'MNQLLNNAPCGFLVFADDGNITEINLTLQEMLGFEREELINFNIAKIFSTGGRIFYQTHFFRS' A
#
# COMPACT_ATOMS: atom_id res chain seq x y z
N MET A 1 7.43 -9.58 5.64
CA MET A 1 8.39 -8.74 4.89
C MET A 1 9.81 -9.08 5.32
N ASN A 2 10.76 -9.23 4.39
CA ASN A 2 12.18 -9.43 4.70
C ASN A 2 12.94 -8.08 4.76
N GLN A 3 14.11 -8.03 5.39
CA GLN A 3 14.87 -6.79 5.66
C GLN A 3 15.27 -6.02 4.40
N LEU A 4 15.56 -6.72 3.29
CA LEU A 4 15.87 -6.11 2.00
C LEU A 4 14.72 -5.24 1.46
N LEU A 5 13.49 -5.75 1.52
CA LEU A 5 12.30 -5.00 1.09
C LEU A 5 11.95 -3.91 2.10
N ASN A 6 12.18 -4.17 3.39
CA ASN A 6 11.88 -3.22 4.45
C ASN A 6 12.69 -1.91 4.33
N ASN A 7 13.93 -2.02 3.86
CA ASN A 7 14.87 -0.89 3.70
C ASN A 7 15.11 -0.52 2.22
N ALA A 8 14.31 -1.06 1.30
CA ALA A 8 14.47 -0.75 -0.12
C ALA A 8 14.16 0.74 -0.36
N PRO A 9 14.89 1.44 -1.25
CA PRO A 9 14.71 2.87 -1.52
C PRO A 9 13.41 3.21 -2.27
N CYS A 10 12.51 2.23 -2.43
CA CYS A 10 11.20 2.39 -3.04
C CYS A 10 10.11 1.83 -2.13
N GLY A 11 8.91 2.37 -2.27
CA GLY A 11 7.78 1.98 -1.44
C GLY A 11 7.25 0.60 -1.79
N PHE A 12 7.07 -0.24 -0.77
CA PHE A 12 6.47 -1.56 -0.89
C PHE A 12 5.34 -1.74 0.12
N LEU A 13 4.29 -2.43 -0.32
CA LEU A 13 3.18 -2.85 0.52
C LEU A 13 2.61 -4.17 0.01
N VAL A 14 1.90 -4.86 0.89
CA VAL A 14 1.09 -6.04 0.60
C VAL A 14 -0.31 -5.77 1.10
N PHE A 15 -1.33 -6.16 0.35
CA PHE A 15 -2.73 -6.07 0.75
C PHE A 15 -3.46 -7.40 0.50
N ALA A 16 -4.51 -7.65 1.28
CA ALA A 16 -5.41 -8.78 1.10
C ALA A 16 -6.41 -8.52 -0.05
N ASP A 17 -7.15 -9.55 -0.47
CA ASP A 17 -8.10 -9.45 -1.60
C ASP A 17 -9.20 -8.40 -1.40
N ASP A 18 -9.51 -8.06 -0.14
CA ASP A 18 -10.43 -6.98 0.23
C ASP A 18 -9.81 -5.57 0.11
N GLY A 19 -8.53 -5.49 -0.23
CA GLY A 19 -7.74 -4.28 -0.38
C GLY A 19 -7.15 -3.74 0.92
N ASN A 20 -7.31 -4.42 2.06
CA ASN A 20 -6.71 -3.99 3.32
C ASN A 20 -5.21 -4.28 3.33
N ILE A 21 -4.40 -3.28 3.69
CA ILE A 21 -2.94 -3.42 3.74
C ILE A 21 -2.55 -4.33 4.90
N THR A 22 -1.82 -5.39 4.61
CA THR A 22 -1.32 -6.35 5.60
C THR A 22 0.13 -6.07 5.97
N GLU A 23 0.91 -5.52 5.04
CA GLU A 23 2.31 -5.17 5.26
C GLU A 23 2.69 -3.90 4.50
N ILE A 24 3.61 -3.12 5.07
CA ILE A 24 4.19 -1.93 4.45
C ILE A 24 5.67 -1.82 4.83
N ASN A 25 6.54 -1.31 3.95
CA ASN A 25 7.94 -1.07 4.29
C ASN A 25 8.15 0.30 4.92
N LEU A 26 9.29 0.48 5.60
CA LEU A 26 9.62 1.73 6.28
C LEU A 26 9.64 2.92 5.32
N THR A 27 10.23 2.74 4.13
CA THR A 27 10.32 3.81 3.14
C THR A 27 8.94 4.32 2.71
N LEU A 28 7.97 3.45 2.44
CA LEU A 28 6.63 3.92 2.10
C LEU A 28 5.89 4.53 3.30
N GLN A 29 6.09 3.98 4.49
CA GLN A 29 5.53 4.53 5.72
C GLN A 29 6.00 5.98 5.93
N GLU A 30 7.30 6.23 5.79
CA GLU A 30 7.91 7.57 5.88
C GLU A 30 7.41 8.51 4.77
N MET A 31 7.27 8.01 3.53
CA MET A 31 6.77 8.82 2.41
C MET A 31 5.30 9.24 2.57
N LEU A 32 4.47 8.37 3.15
CA LEU A 32 3.05 8.66 3.36
C LEU A 32 2.79 9.43 4.66
N GLY A 33 3.73 9.39 5.62
CA GLY A 33 3.62 10.08 6.91
C GLY A 33 2.59 9.48 7.85
N PHE A 34 2.25 8.20 7.70
CA PHE A 34 1.33 7.48 8.60
C PHE A 34 2.11 6.51 9.50
N GLU A 35 1.57 6.25 10.69
CA GLU A 35 2.10 5.17 11.52
C GLU A 35 1.65 3.80 11.00
N ARG A 36 2.49 2.79 11.20
CA ARG A 36 2.21 1.41 10.73
C ARG A 36 0.86 0.90 11.20
N GLU A 37 0.50 1.23 12.43
CA GLU A 37 -0.75 0.82 13.09
C GLU A 37 -1.99 1.42 12.40
N GLU A 38 -1.88 2.63 11.88
CA GLU A 38 -2.94 3.28 11.11
C GLU A 38 -3.14 2.63 9.73
N LEU A 39 -2.06 2.06 9.19
CA LEU A 39 -2.02 1.49 7.85
C LEU A 39 -2.50 0.04 7.78
N ILE A 40 -2.36 -0.75 8.86
CA ILE A 40 -2.72 -2.20 8.87
C ILE A 40 -4.23 -2.47 8.69
N ASN A 41 -5.10 -1.46 8.74
CA ASN A 41 -6.51 -1.57 8.37
C ASN A 41 -6.93 -0.52 7.33
N PHE A 42 -5.95 0.06 6.64
CA PHE A 42 -6.19 1.07 5.64
C PHE A 42 -6.35 0.40 4.29
N ASN A 43 -7.47 0.69 3.62
CA ASN A 43 -7.70 0.15 2.30
C ASN A 43 -6.78 0.84 1.28
N ILE A 44 -6.06 0.05 0.48
CA ILE A 44 -5.10 0.52 -0.52
C ILE A 44 -5.69 1.55 -1.49
N ALA A 45 -7.00 1.46 -1.78
CA ALA A 45 -7.69 2.44 -2.61
C ALA A 45 -7.55 3.86 -2.07
N LYS A 46 -7.40 4.04 -0.75
CA LYS A 46 -7.26 5.35 -0.12
C LYS A 46 -5.90 6.01 -0.32
N ILE A 47 -4.86 5.23 -0.63
CA ILE A 47 -3.50 5.74 -0.91
C ILE A 47 -3.45 6.35 -2.32
N PHE A 48 -4.23 5.83 -3.26
CA PHE A 48 -4.25 6.39 -4.61
C PHE A 48 -4.97 7.74 -4.66
N SER A 49 -4.39 8.66 -5.44
CA SER A 49 -5.11 9.84 -5.93
C SER A 49 -6.38 9.43 -6.68
N THR A 50 -7.34 10.34 -6.84
CA THR A 50 -8.61 10.05 -7.53
C THR A 50 -8.39 9.41 -8.91
N GLY A 51 -7.37 9.83 -9.66
CA GLY A 51 -6.99 9.20 -10.94
C GLY A 51 -6.39 7.80 -10.78
N GLY A 52 -5.55 7.59 -9.76
CA GLY A 52 -4.96 6.27 -9.47
C GLY A 52 -6.00 5.22 -9.04
N ARG A 53 -7.07 5.64 -8.35
CA ARG A 53 -8.18 4.74 -7.96
C ARG A 53 -8.91 4.17 -9.17
N ILE A 54 -9.20 5.02 -10.17
CA ILE A 54 -9.90 4.61 -11.40
C ILE A 54 -9.04 3.61 -12.19
N PHE A 55 -7.72 3.87 -12.29
CA PHE A 55 -6.80 2.94 -12.94
C PHE A 55 -6.77 1.58 -12.23
N TYR A 56 -6.65 1.56 -10.89
CA TYR A 56 -6.62 0.34 -10.09
C TYR A 56 -7.90 -0.50 -10.25
N GLN A 57 -9.08 0.13 -10.16
CA GLN A 57 -10.36 -0.58 -10.34
C GLN A 57 -10.53 -1.17 -11.74
N THR A 58 -9.98 -0.53 -12.76
CA THR A 58 -10.19 -0.93 -14.16
C THR A 58 -9.20 -2.00 -14.61
N HIS A 59 -7.98 -2.03 -14.06
CA HIS A 59 -6.88 -2.90 -14.54
C HIS A 59 -6.47 -4.00 -13.57
N PHE A 60 -6.64 -3.81 -12.24
CA PHE A 60 -6.18 -4.78 -11.24
C PHE A 60 -7.31 -5.56 -10.58
N PHE A 61 -8.52 -5.00 -10.48
CA PHE A 61 -9.66 -5.65 -9.80
C PHE A 61 -10.59 -6.44 -10.75
N ARG A 62 -10.28 -6.50 -12.05
CA ARG A 62 -10.94 -7.36 -13.04
C ARG A 62 -9.99 -8.49 -13.47
N SER A 63 -9.80 -9.51 -12.63
CA SER A 63 -9.40 -10.86 -13.05
C SER A 63 -9.89 -11.86 -12.02
#